data_AF-A0A3B4FFM4-F1
#
_entry.id   AF-A0A3B4FFM4-F1
#
_cell.length_a   1.000
_cell.length_b   1.000
_cell.length_c   1.000
_cell.angle_alpha   90.00
_cell.angle_beta   90.00
_cell.angle_gamma   90.00
#
_symmetry.space_group_name_H-M   'P 1'
#
loop_
_entity.id
_entity.type
_entity.pdbx_description
1 polymer ?
#
loop_
_entity_poly.entity_id
_entity_poly.type
_entity_poly.pdbx_seq_one_letter_code
_entity_poly.pdbx_strand_id
1 'polypeptide(L)'
;LCREEASALSSLKPQLEELGVPLVAVVKEDIGTEIRDFRPHFAGDIYIDEQKRFYGPVQRRMGGLGFIRLGVWQNFRRAWRSGYQGNLNGEGFVLGGVFVIGPAEQGILLEHREKEFGDKVDTADVLEAVKKIVPVK
;
A
#
# COMPACT_ATOMS: atom_id res chain seq x y z
N LEU A 1 7.95 6.07 -3.41
CA LEU A 1 7.54 5.42 -2.15
C LEU A 1 6.42 4.43 -2.39
N CYS A 2 5.23 4.87 -2.82
CA CYS A 2 4.11 3.95 -3.13
C CYS A 2 4.45 2.88 -4.18
N ARG A 3 5.15 3.23 -5.27
CA ARG A 3 5.60 2.26 -6.29
C ARG A 3 6.58 1.21 -5.74
N GLU A 4 7.45 1.61 -4.83
CA GLU A 4 8.44 0.74 -4.21
C GLU A 4 7.77 -0.26 -3.26
N GLU A 5 6.81 0.21 -2.47
CA GLU A 5 5.99 -0.67 -1.62
C GLU A 5 5.12 -1.62 -2.44
N ALA A 6 4.49 -1.12 -3.51
CA ALA A 6 3.70 -1.93 -4.43
C ALA A 6 4.53 -3.06 -5.05
N SER A 7 5.78 -2.78 -5.45
CA SER A 7 6.69 -3.80 -5.98
C SER A 7 7.08 -4.82 -4.92
N ALA A 8 7.31 -4.38 -3.67
CA ALA A 8 7.60 -5.28 -2.56
C ALA A 8 6.41 -6.21 -2.25
N LEU A 9 5.19 -5.68 -2.16
CA LEU A 9 3.98 -6.48 -1.95
C LEU A 9 3.69 -7.41 -3.13
N SER A 10 3.95 -6.95 -4.36
CA SER A 10 3.77 -7.77 -5.57
C SER A 10 4.73 -8.95 -5.62
N SER A 11 5.90 -8.86 -4.99
CA SER A 11 6.82 -9.99 -4.88
C SER A 11 6.27 -11.15 -4.06
N LEU A 12 5.24 -10.90 -3.24
CA LEU A 12 4.54 -11.92 -2.45
C LEU A 12 3.44 -12.64 -3.21
N LYS A 13 3.05 -12.15 -4.40
CA LYS A 13 1.90 -12.66 -5.17
C LYS A 13 1.93 -14.19 -5.36
N PRO A 14 3.07 -14.84 -5.71
CA PRO A 14 3.09 -16.30 -5.84
C PRO A 14 2.71 -17.02 -4.53
N GLN A 15 3.25 -16.59 -3.39
CA GLN A 15 2.92 -17.19 -2.10
C GLN A 15 1.47 -16.92 -1.67
N LEU A 16 0.93 -15.75 -2.02
CA LEU A 16 -0.46 -15.41 -1.74
C LEU A 16 -1.41 -16.29 -2.58
N GLU A 17 -1.10 -16.50 -3.86
CA GLU A 17 -1.88 -17.35 -4.77
C GLU A 17 -1.88 -18.81 -4.35
N GLU A 18 -0.75 -19.35 -3.87
CA GLU A 18 -0.66 -20.69 -3.28
C GLU A 18 -1.59 -20.86 -2.07
N LEU A 19 -1.79 -19.80 -1.29
CA LEU A 19 -2.68 -19.77 -0.14
C LEU A 19 -4.12 -19.37 -0.51
N GLY A 20 -4.41 -19.13 -1.79
CA GLY A 20 -5.73 -18.72 -2.27
C GLY A 20 -6.14 -17.31 -1.84
N VAL A 21 -5.17 -16.43 -1.54
CA VAL A 21 -5.42 -15.08 -1.03
C VAL A 21 -5.18 -14.05 -2.14
N PRO A 22 -6.19 -13.25 -2.53
CA PRO A 22 -6.02 -12.24 -3.56
C PRO A 22 -5.20 -11.04 -3.06
N LEU A 23 -4.35 -10.49 -3.94
CA LEU A 23 -3.65 -9.24 -3.71
C LEU A 23 -4.38 -8.10 -4.43
N VAL A 24 -4.75 -7.05 -3.67
CA VAL A 24 -5.55 -5.93 -4.18
C VAL A 24 -4.98 -4.59 -3.73
N ALA A 25 -4.97 -3.60 -4.62
CA ALA A 25 -4.68 -2.20 -4.31
C ALA A 25 -5.94 -1.34 -4.49
N VAL A 26 -6.17 -0.42 -3.55
CA VAL A 26 -7.26 0.57 -3.64
C VAL A 26 -6.64 1.96 -3.76
N VAL A 27 -6.79 2.58 -4.93
CA VAL A 27 -6.29 3.93 -5.20
C VAL A 27 -7.40 4.97 -5.06
N LYS A 28 -7.01 6.20 -4.73
CA LYS A 28 -7.93 7.30 -4.42
C LYS A 28 -8.41 8.09 -5.64
N GLU A 29 -7.65 8.05 -6.72
CA GLU A 29 -7.88 8.86 -7.91
C GLU A 29 -7.24 8.19 -9.13
N ASP A 30 -7.81 8.45 -10.31
CA ASP A 30 -7.21 8.12 -11.60
C ASP A 30 -6.96 9.42 -12.36
N ILE A 31 -5.92 10.16 -11.96
CA ILE A 31 -5.56 11.42 -12.62
C ILE A 31 -4.45 11.15 -13.64
N GLY A 32 -4.73 11.48 -14.90
CA GLY A 32 -3.74 11.49 -15.97
C GLY A 32 -3.17 10.10 -16.25
N THR A 33 -1.95 9.84 -15.79
CA THR A 33 -1.22 8.58 -16.04
C THR A 33 -0.92 7.81 -14.77
N GLU A 34 -1.43 8.21 -13.60
CA GLU A 34 -1.05 7.63 -12.31
C GLU A 34 -1.26 6.12 -12.23
N ILE A 35 -2.45 5.63 -12.62
CA ILE A 35 -2.74 4.19 -12.61
C ILE A 35 -1.87 3.46 -13.64
N ARG A 36 -1.72 4.05 -14.83
CA ARG A 36 -0.87 3.48 -15.90
C ARG A 36 0.59 3.35 -15.46
N ASP A 37 1.10 4.33 -14.73
CA ASP A 37 2.47 4.34 -14.24
C ASP A 37 2.64 3.50 -12.95
N PHE A 38 1.56 3.26 -12.21
CA PHE A 38 1.53 2.38 -11.04
C PHE A 38 1.44 0.91 -11.42
N ARG A 39 0.70 0.58 -12.49
CA ARG A 39 0.43 -0.79 -12.92
C ARG A 39 1.68 -1.67 -13.07
N PRO A 40 2.81 -1.22 -13.66
CA PRO A 40 4.02 -2.04 -13.77
C PRO A 40 4.62 -2.46 -12.42
N HIS A 41 4.27 -1.76 -11.35
CA HIS A 41 4.77 -2.02 -10.00
C HIS A 41 3.80 -2.84 -9.16
N PHE A 42 2.57 -3.08 -9.61
CA PHE A 42 1.55 -3.80 -8.86
C PHE A 42 0.93 -4.95 -9.65
N ALA A 43 1.19 -6.17 -9.19
CA ALA A 43 0.78 -7.41 -9.87
C ALA A 43 -0.62 -7.91 -9.49
N GLY A 44 -1.24 -7.32 -8.46
CA GLY A 44 -2.62 -7.60 -8.03
C GLY A 44 -3.66 -6.80 -8.81
N ASP A 45 -4.92 -6.89 -8.38
CA ASP A 45 -6.00 -6.07 -8.96
C ASP A 45 -5.99 -4.66 -8.38
N ILE A 46 -6.33 -3.66 -9.20
CA ILE A 46 -6.36 -2.25 -8.79
C ILE A 46 -7.79 -1.75 -8.90
N TYR A 47 -8.32 -1.23 -7.80
CA TYR A 47 -9.63 -0.60 -7.72
C TYR A 47 -9.50 0.88 -7.38
N ILE A 48 -10.43 1.68 -7.88
CA ILE A 48 -10.50 3.11 -7.56
C ILE A 48 -11.63 3.31 -6.55
N ASP A 49 -11.32 3.94 -5.43
CA ASP A 49 -12.31 4.41 -4.46
C ASP A 49 -12.53 5.92 -4.65
N GLU A 50 -13.34 6.26 -5.65
CA GLU A 50 -13.62 7.65 -6.03
C GLU A 50 -14.19 8.48 -4.86
N GLN A 51 -14.94 7.82 -3.97
CA GLN A 51 -15.57 8.44 -2.81
C GLN A 51 -14.67 8.46 -1.58
N LYS A 52 -13.46 7.86 -1.67
CA LYS A 52 -12.45 7.78 -0.61
C LYS A 52 -13.02 7.19 0.70
N ARG A 53 -14.02 6.30 0.60
CA ARG A 53 -14.66 5.66 1.77
C ARG A 53 -13.72 4.73 2.51
N PHE A 54 -12.85 4.01 1.78
CA PHE A 54 -11.85 3.10 2.33
C PHE A 54 -10.77 3.84 3.14
N TYR A 55 -10.57 5.13 2.86
CA TYR A 55 -9.66 5.99 3.61
C TYR A 55 -10.26 6.50 4.93
N GLY A 56 -11.51 6.12 5.23
CA GLY A 56 -12.23 6.47 6.45
C GLY A 56 -12.77 7.90 6.46
N PRO A 57 -13.64 8.23 7.44
CA PRO A 57 -14.22 9.56 7.57
C PRO A 57 -13.17 10.64 7.88
N VAL A 58 -12.07 10.24 8.52
CA VAL A 58 -10.95 11.12 8.86
C VAL A 58 -9.73 10.64 8.09
N GLN A 59 -9.44 11.32 6.98
CA GLN A 59 -8.28 10.99 6.16
C GLN A 59 -6.99 11.34 6.90
N ARG A 60 -6.08 10.36 6.99
CA ARG A 60 -4.74 10.56 7.53
C ARG A 60 -3.92 11.35 6.51
N ARG A 61 -3.83 12.66 6.73
CA ARG A 61 -3.07 13.56 5.87
C ARG A 61 -1.80 14.01 6.57
N MET A 62 -0.68 13.95 5.88
CA MET A 62 0.55 14.58 6.30
C MET A 62 0.72 15.86 5.48
N GLY A 63 0.67 17.03 6.13
CA GLY A 63 0.86 18.32 5.44
C GLY A 63 2.30 18.51 4.95
N GLY A 64 2.58 19.61 4.22
CA GLY A 64 3.90 19.90 3.65
C GLY A 64 5.07 19.90 4.66
N LEU A 65 4.80 20.21 5.94
CA LEU A 65 5.79 20.09 7.03
C LEU A 65 6.27 18.64 7.26
N GLY A 66 5.52 17.63 6.82
CA GLY A 66 5.93 16.23 6.84
C GLY A 66 7.19 15.96 6.02
N PHE A 67 7.42 16.75 4.96
CA PHE A 67 8.66 16.68 4.19
C PHE A 67 9.87 17.16 4.97
N ILE A 68 9.74 17.85 6.12
CA ILE A 68 10.89 18.26 6.95
C ILE A 68 11.42 17.07 7.78
N ARG A 69 10.63 16.00 7.96
CA ARG A 69 11.02 14.85 8.76
C ARG A 69 12.19 14.10 8.14
N LEU A 70 13.23 13.86 8.94
CA LEU A 70 14.43 13.13 8.51
C LEU A 70 14.10 11.72 7.96
N GLY A 71 13.12 11.02 8.55
CA GLY A 71 12.67 9.71 8.09
C GLY A 71 12.14 9.73 6.66
N VAL A 72 11.32 10.73 6.32
CA VAL A 72 10.80 10.94 4.96
C VAL A 72 11.94 11.15 3.95
N TRP A 73 12.94 11.98 4.26
CA TRP A 73 14.11 12.16 3.38
C TRP A 73 14.94 10.88 3.20
N GLN A 74 15.12 10.09 4.25
CA GLN A 74 15.81 8.80 4.16
C GLN A 74 15.03 7.83 3.25
N ASN A 75 13.71 7.79 3.39
CA ASN A 75 12.83 6.99 2.54
C ASN A 75 12.91 7.43 1.07
N PHE A 76 12.88 8.73 0.78
CA PHE A 76 13.07 9.25 -0.58
C PHE A 76 14.44 8.88 -1.16
N ARG A 77 15.52 9.06 -0.39
CA ARG A 77 16.88 8.72 -0.84
C ARG A 77 17.05 7.21 -1.07
N ARG A 78 16.31 6.37 -0.35
CA ARG A 78 16.25 4.92 -0.55
C ARG A 78 15.53 4.57 -1.85
N ALA A 79 14.32 5.09 -2.03
CA ALA A 79 13.52 4.86 -3.23
C ALA A 79 14.24 5.31 -4.50
N TRP A 80 14.89 6.47 -4.45
CA TRP A 80 15.66 7.01 -5.57
C TRP A 80 16.87 6.13 -5.92
N ARG A 81 17.60 5.62 -4.91
CA ARG A 81 18.69 4.65 -5.12
C ARG A 81 18.21 3.34 -5.75
N SER A 82 16.97 2.95 -5.46
CA SER A 82 16.31 1.77 -6.05
C SER A 82 15.62 2.06 -7.39
N GLY A 83 15.82 3.26 -7.98
CA GLY A 83 15.31 3.61 -9.31
C GLY A 83 13.85 4.10 -9.36
N TYR A 84 13.18 4.28 -8.22
CA TYR A 84 11.80 4.75 -8.19
C TYR A 84 11.73 6.27 -8.24
N GLN A 85 11.02 6.80 -9.23
CA GLN A 85 10.66 8.22 -9.30
C GLN A 85 9.28 8.47 -8.69
N GLY A 86 9.14 9.56 -7.94
CA GLY A 86 7.86 10.02 -7.40
C GLY A 86 7.25 11.10 -8.28
N ASN A 87 5.92 11.14 -8.36
CA ASN A 87 5.19 12.27 -8.91
C ASN A 87 4.77 13.19 -7.77
N LEU A 88 4.87 14.51 -7.96
CA LEU A 88 4.40 15.52 -7.00
C LEU A 88 3.01 16.07 -7.36
N ASN A 89 2.49 15.71 -8.54
CA ASN A 89 1.17 16.13 -8.99
C ASN A 89 0.11 15.16 -8.45
N GLY A 90 -0.85 15.65 -7.66
CA GLY A 90 -1.96 14.88 -7.08
C GLY A 90 -2.23 15.24 -5.61
N GLU A 91 -3.25 14.64 -4.99
CA GLU A 91 -3.48 14.73 -3.53
C GLU A 91 -2.47 13.82 -2.79
N GLY A 92 -1.17 14.14 -2.92
CA GLY A 92 -0.03 13.36 -2.44
C GLY A 92 0.19 13.38 -0.93
N PHE A 93 -0.79 13.88 -0.17
CA PHE A 93 -0.68 14.06 1.27
C PHE A 93 -1.39 12.97 2.08
N VAL A 94 -2.20 12.13 1.44
CA VAL A 94 -2.92 11.04 2.12
C VAL A 94 -1.97 9.86 2.36
N LEU A 95 -1.88 9.44 3.62
CA LEU A 95 -1.11 8.28 4.05
C LEU A 95 -1.87 6.97 3.75
N GLY A 96 -1.15 5.98 3.26
CA GLY A 96 -1.67 4.67 2.90
C GLY A 96 -1.73 3.70 4.09
N GLY A 97 -1.93 2.44 3.75
CA GLY A 97 -1.88 1.34 4.69
C GLY A 97 -2.03 -0.01 3.98
N VAL A 98 -1.67 -1.07 4.69
CA VAL A 98 -1.78 -2.45 4.23
C VAL A 98 -2.63 -3.22 5.24
N PHE A 99 -3.55 -4.02 4.71
CA PHE A 99 -4.45 -4.83 5.52
C PHE A 99 -4.40 -6.28 5.05
N VAL A 100 -4.40 -7.21 6.01
CA VAL A 100 -4.70 -8.62 5.75
C VAL A 100 -6.06 -8.89 6.37
N ILE A 101 -7.04 -9.24 5.54
CA ILE A 101 -8.43 -9.41 5.93
C ILE A 101 -8.78 -10.89 5.79
N GLY A 102 -9.16 -11.52 6.89
CA GLY A 102 -9.63 -12.90 6.91
C GLY A 102 -11.06 -13.02 6.39
N PRO A 103 -11.46 -14.18 5.87
CA PRO A 103 -12.80 -14.40 5.36
C PRO A 103 -13.87 -14.40 6.46
N ALA A 104 -15.09 -14.03 6.09
CA ALA A 104 -16.26 -13.97 6.97
C ALA A 104 -16.00 -13.19 8.26
N GLU A 105 -16.10 -13.84 9.42
CA GLU A 105 -16.01 -13.21 10.75
C GLU A 105 -14.58 -13.16 11.31
N GLN A 106 -13.55 -13.56 10.54
CA GLN A 106 -12.17 -13.50 11.02
C GLN A 106 -11.63 -12.07 11.18
N GLY A 107 -12.24 -11.11 10.48
CA GLY A 107 -11.88 -9.70 10.59
C GLY A 107 -10.49 -9.40 10.05
N ILE A 108 -9.81 -8.43 10.66
CA ILE A 108 -8.50 -7.93 10.20
C ILE A 108 -7.39 -8.63 11.00
N LEU A 109 -6.52 -9.36 10.29
CA LEU A 109 -5.41 -10.12 10.86
C LEU A 109 -4.10 -9.31 10.91
N LEU A 110 -3.98 -8.31 10.03
CA LEU A 110 -2.91 -7.32 10.04
C LEU A 110 -3.47 -5.98 9.61
N GLU A 111 -3.11 -4.95 10.37
CA GLU A 111 -3.36 -3.56 10.02
C GLU A 111 -2.07 -2.78 10.16
N HIS A 112 -1.50 -2.38 9.02
CA HIS A 112 -0.38 -1.46 8.97
C HIS A 112 -0.87 -0.12 8.45
N ARG A 113 -0.82 0.90 9.30
CA ARG A 113 -1.16 2.28 8.95
C ARG A 113 0.13 3.08 8.85
N GLU A 114 0.47 3.55 7.65
CA GLU A 114 1.63 4.42 7.46
C GLU A 114 1.56 5.61 8.43
N LYS A 115 2.62 5.83 9.21
CA LYS A 115 2.78 6.98 10.11
C LYS A 115 3.37 8.19 9.38
N GLU A 116 4.18 7.92 8.37
CA GLU A 116 4.81 8.91 7.49
C GLU A 116 5.05 8.33 6.10
N PHE A 117 5.38 9.19 5.14
CA PHE A 117 5.59 8.74 3.77
C PHE A 117 6.70 7.69 3.67
N GLY A 118 6.34 6.52 3.12
CA GLY A 118 7.29 5.42 2.95
C GLY A 118 7.57 4.61 4.22
N ASP A 119 6.75 4.78 5.26
CA ASP A 119 6.66 3.86 6.39
C ASP A 119 5.95 2.57 5.95
N LYS A 120 6.71 1.67 5.32
CA LYS A 120 6.17 0.46 4.71
C LYS A 120 5.94 -0.65 5.73
N VAL A 121 4.99 -1.52 5.40
CA VAL A 121 4.84 -2.79 6.12
C VAL A 121 6.02 -3.73 5.83
N ASP A 122 6.39 -4.56 6.80
CA ASP A 122 7.31 -5.68 6.58
C ASP A 122 6.57 -6.79 5.80
N THR A 123 7.17 -7.24 4.69
CA THR A 123 6.59 -8.32 3.88
C THR A 123 6.56 -9.66 4.62
N ALA A 124 7.45 -9.87 5.59
CA ALA A 124 7.42 -11.03 6.47
C ALA A 124 6.15 -11.03 7.35
N ASP A 125 5.81 -9.88 7.96
CA ASP A 125 4.60 -9.73 8.78
C ASP A 125 3.33 -9.98 7.95
N VAL A 126 3.31 -9.51 6.70
CA VAL A 126 2.21 -9.79 5.76
C VAL A 126 2.07 -11.30 5.52
N LEU A 127 3.17 -12.00 5.20
CA LEU A 127 3.13 -13.45 4.98
C LEU A 127 2.72 -14.22 6.24
N GLU A 128 3.20 -13.82 7.41
CA GLU A 128 2.80 -14.43 8.68
C GLU A 128 1.31 -14.23 8.97
N ALA A 129 0.78 -13.04 8.70
CA ALA A 129 -0.64 -12.77 8.86
C ALA A 129 -1.49 -13.58 7.87
N VAL A 130 -1.06 -13.70 6.61
CA VAL A 130 -1.75 -14.50 5.60
C VAL A 130 -1.80 -15.97 6.01
N LYS A 131 -0.72 -16.52 6.57
CA LYS A 131 -0.69 -17.92 7.07
C LYS A 131 -1.65 -18.18 8.24
N LYS A 132 -2.13 -17.14 8.92
CA LYS A 132 -3.12 -17.26 10.01
C LYS A 132 -4.56 -17.31 9.48
N ILE A 133 -4.78 -17.08 8.19
CA ILE A 133 -6.11 -17.17 7.57
C ILE A 133 -6.59 -18.62 7.65
N VAL A 134 -7.75 -18.83 8.25
CA VAL A 134 -8.40 -20.14 8.27
C VAL A 134 -9.40 -20.21 7.11
N PRO A 135 -9.30 -21.19 6.19
CA PRO A 135 -10.27 -21.33 5.11
C PRO A 135 -11.69 -21.51 5.65
N VAL A 136 -12.67 -20.88 5.01
CA VAL A 136 -14.08 -21.14 5.29
C VAL A 136 -14.38 -22.56 4.80
N LYS A 137 -14.84 -23.43 5.71
CA LYS A 137 -15.29 -24.79 5.40
C LYS A 137 -16.58 -24.80 4.61
#